data_AF-A0A6A3UZ59-F1
#
_entry.id   AF-A0A6A3UZ59-F1
#
_cell.length_a   1.000
_cell.length_b   1.000
_cell.length_c   1.000
_cell.angle_alpha   90.00
_cell.angle_beta   90.00
_cell.angle_gamma   90.00
#
_symmetry.space_group_name_H-M   'P 1'
#
loop_
_entity.id
_entity.type
_entity.pdbx_description
1 polymer ?
#
loop_
_entity_poly.entity_id
_entity_poly.type
_entity_poly.pdbx_seq_one_letter_code
_entity_poly.pdbx_strand_id
1 'polypeptide(L)'
;MGDGEGRWFEEGTGEDGFIEEGDHEYGLMMEAEYDMMKLIPYFDSENACSESAKDFWWCFETATEWFNDASRLRIFKARMSGSVGERWCLSSRLTDFETLKRRFYNRFIRLTVAGLHIRLTSP
;
A
#
# COMPACT_ATOMS: atom_id res chain seq x y z
N MET A 1 -3.92 -32.14 -58.49
CA MET A 1 -4.26 -31.20 -57.40
C MET A 1 -4.61 -32.10 -56.24
N GLY A 2 -3.62 -32.51 -55.43
CA GLY A 2 -3.09 -31.74 -54.30
C GLY A 2 -3.98 -32.06 -53.08
N ASP A 3 -3.58 -33.01 -52.23
CA ASP A 3 -2.93 -32.80 -50.91
C ASP A 3 -3.86 -32.10 -49.89
N GLY A 4 -4.03 -32.54 -48.64
CA GLY A 4 -3.36 -33.57 -47.88
C GLY A 4 -4.20 -33.98 -46.67
N GLU A 5 -3.86 -35.17 -46.18
CA GLU A 5 -4.33 -35.75 -44.94
C GLU A 5 -3.95 -34.87 -43.74
N GLY A 6 -4.89 -34.69 -42.81
CA GLY A 6 -4.62 -34.16 -41.48
C GLY A 6 -4.88 -35.23 -40.42
N ARG A 7 -3.98 -36.22 -40.32
CA ARG A 7 -3.73 -36.92 -39.06
C ARG A 7 -2.38 -36.45 -38.54
N TRP A 8 -2.28 -36.22 -37.25
CA TRP A 8 -1.36 -36.87 -36.29
C TRP A 8 -1.06 -35.93 -35.11
N PHE A 9 -1.60 -36.33 -33.95
CA PHE A 9 -1.00 -36.39 -32.61
C PHE A 9 -0.88 -35.15 -31.71
N GLU A 10 -1.38 -35.39 -30.49
CA GLU A 10 -1.09 -34.72 -29.22
C GLU A 10 0.41 -34.62 -28.96
N GLU A 11 0.87 -33.51 -28.38
CA GLU A 11 1.78 -33.50 -27.21
C GLU A 11 1.91 -32.07 -26.66
N GLY A 12 1.80 -31.91 -25.33
CA GLY A 12 1.97 -30.62 -24.66
C GLY A 12 1.35 -30.57 -23.27
N THR A 13 1.80 -31.45 -22.39
CA THR A 13 1.58 -31.36 -20.93
C THR A 13 2.36 -30.18 -20.33
N GLY A 14 1.78 -29.53 -19.31
CA GLY A 14 2.40 -28.46 -18.52
C GLY A 14 2.26 -27.12 -19.23
N GLU A 15 1.65 -26.09 -18.66
CA GLU A 15 2.04 -25.51 -17.38
C GLU A 15 0.82 -25.00 -16.61
N ASP A 16 0.64 -25.57 -15.41
CA ASP A 16 0.38 -24.85 -14.17
C ASP A 16 0.73 -23.35 -14.20
N GLY A 17 -0.25 -22.53 -14.58
CA GLY A 17 -0.19 -21.08 -14.51
C GLY A 17 -1.09 -20.51 -13.42
N PHE A 18 -0.87 -20.97 -12.18
CA PHE A 18 -1.19 -20.28 -10.92
C PHE A 18 -2.51 -19.48 -10.90
N ILE A 19 -3.60 -20.14 -10.51
CA ILE A 19 -4.61 -19.43 -9.72
C ILE A 19 -3.89 -19.10 -8.40
N GLU A 20 -3.35 -17.88 -8.27
CA GLU A 20 -3.08 -17.33 -6.94
C GLU A 20 -4.46 -17.14 -6.28
N GLU A 21 -5.03 -18.23 -5.77
CA GLU A 21 -5.93 -18.22 -4.64
C GLU A 21 -5.10 -17.82 -3.41
N GLY A 22 -4.50 -16.63 -3.47
CA GLY A 22 -3.87 -15.99 -2.35
C GLY A 22 -4.97 -15.26 -1.61
N ASP A 23 -5.53 -15.90 -0.58
CA ASP A 23 -6.26 -15.32 0.55
C ASP A 23 -6.54 -13.80 0.41
N HIS A 24 -7.50 -13.46 -0.45
CA HIS A 24 -7.67 -12.07 -0.91
C HIS A 24 -8.40 -11.26 0.17
N GLU A 25 -7.68 -10.85 1.21
CA GLU A 25 -8.11 -9.74 2.10
C GLU A 25 -8.36 -8.45 1.28
N TYR A 26 -7.82 -8.40 0.05
CA TYR A 26 -8.00 -7.33 -0.95
C TYR A 26 -9.07 -7.61 -2.02
N GLY A 27 -9.72 -8.79 -2.02
CA GLY A 27 -10.76 -9.15 -3.00
C GLY A 27 -12.05 -8.32 -2.86
N LEU A 28 -12.17 -7.56 -1.76
CA LEU A 28 -13.25 -6.61 -1.50
C LEU A 28 -12.97 -5.20 -2.07
N MET A 29 -11.79 -4.94 -2.65
CA MET A 29 -11.51 -3.69 -3.34
C MET A 29 -12.17 -3.69 -4.72
N MET A 30 -12.75 -2.55 -5.10
CA MET A 30 -13.14 -2.33 -6.50
C MET A 30 -11.88 -2.30 -7.38
N GLU A 31 -11.99 -2.73 -8.64
CA GLU A 31 -10.88 -2.78 -9.60
C GLU A 31 -10.13 -1.44 -9.68
N ALA A 32 -10.85 -0.32 -9.71
CA ALA A 32 -10.26 1.02 -9.70
C ALA A 32 -9.45 1.33 -8.42
N GLU A 33 -9.87 0.84 -7.25
CA GLU A 33 -9.10 0.99 -6.00
C GLU A 33 -7.80 0.20 -6.08
N TYR A 34 -7.86 -1.02 -6.63
CA TYR A 34 -6.72 -1.92 -6.75
C TYR A 34 -5.68 -1.41 -7.76
N ASP A 35 -6.12 -0.88 -8.90
CA ASP A 35 -5.25 -0.29 -9.92
C ASP A 35 -4.52 0.94 -9.39
N MET A 36 -5.24 1.84 -8.72
CA MET A 36 -4.63 3.04 -8.13
C MET A 36 -3.71 2.67 -6.96
N MET A 37 -4.10 1.67 -6.17
CA MET A 37 -3.26 1.14 -5.11
C MET A 37 -1.90 0.67 -5.68
N LYS A 38 -1.87 -0.03 -6.84
CA LYS A 38 -0.61 -0.47 -7.47
C LYS A 38 0.35 0.66 -7.83
N LEU A 39 -0.14 1.86 -8.10
CA LEU A 39 0.67 3.04 -8.43
C LEU A 39 1.31 3.69 -7.20
N ILE A 40 0.80 3.40 -6.00
CA ILE A 40 1.30 3.98 -4.76
C ILE A 40 2.45 3.10 -4.25
N PRO A 41 3.62 3.67 -3.88
CA PRO A 41 4.71 2.89 -3.31
C PRO A 41 4.33 2.35 -1.93
N TYR A 42 4.94 1.23 -1.52
CA TYR A 42 4.86 0.79 -0.13
C TYR A 42 5.58 1.78 0.78
N PHE A 43 5.02 1.99 1.97
CA PHE A 43 5.64 2.79 3.02
C PHE A 43 6.23 1.89 4.10
N ASP A 44 7.55 1.73 4.10
CA ASP A 44 8.27 1.05 5.17
C ASP A 44 8.30 1.95 6.41
N SER A 45 7.39 1.68 7.34
CA SER A 45 7.22 2.44 8.57
C SER A 45 8.35 2.27 9.59
N GLU A 46 9.21 1.26 9.44
CA GLU A 46 10.32 0.99 10.36
C GLU A 46 11.56 1.81 9.98
N ASN A 47 11.79 1.99 8.67
CA ASN A 47 12.93 2.73 8.13
C ASN A 47 12.58 4.11 7.56
N ALA A 48 11.32 4.56 7.68
CA ALA A 48 10.89 5.85 7.15
C ALA A 48 11.57 7.05 7.83
N CYS A 49 11.95 8.04 7.01
CA CYS A 49 12.36 9.37 7.45
C CYS A 49 11.28 10.41 7.10
N SER A 50 11.45 11.65 7.55
CA SER A 50 10.45 12.70 7.30
C SER A 50 10.30 13.06 5.82
N GLU A 51 11.35 12.86 5.00
CA GLU A 51 11.31 13.07 3.56
C GLU A 51 10.54 11.95 2.86
N SER A 52 10.91 10.68 3.11
CA SER A 52 10.19 9.55 2.52
C SER A 52 8.72 9.47 2.94
N ALA A 53 8.40 9.92 4.17
CA ALA A 53 7.02 10.06 4.61
C ALA A 53 6.23 11.13 3.85
N LYS A 54 6.86 12.27 3.49
CA LYS A 54 6.23 13.30 2.67
C LYS A 54 6.01 12.81 1.25
N ASP A 55 7.00 12.14 0.66
CA ASP A 55 6.92 11.62 -0.71
C ASP A 55 5.82 10.57 -0.83
N PHE A 56 5.78 9.62 0.12
CA PHE A 56 4.69 8.65 0.20
C PHE A 56 3.32 9.33 0.34
N TRP A 57 3.19 10.29 1.26
CA TRP A 57 1.93 10.99 1.48
C TRP A 57 1.46 11.71 0.22
N TRP A 58 2.37 12.37 -0.50
CA TRP A 58 2.07 13.03 -1.76
C TRP A 58 1.53 12.05 -2.80
N CYS A 59 2.25 10.95 -3.05
CA CYS A 59 1.82 9.91 -4.00
C CYS A 59 0.44 9.33 -3.62
N PHE A 60 0.24 9.03 -2.35
CA PHE A 60 -1.03 8.51 -1.83
C PHE A 60 -2.19 9.51 -1.99
N GLU A 61 -2.00 10.77 -1.61
CA GLU A 61 -3.03 11.80 -1.67
C GLU A 61 -3.43 12.10 -3.13
N THR A 62 -2.46 12.19 -4.05
CA THR A 62 -2.73 12.40 -5.48
C THR A 62 -3.43 11.20 -6.12
N ALA A 63 -2.92 9.98 -5.90
CA ALA A 63 -3.51 8.78 -6.51
C ALA A 63 -4.92 8.48 -6.00
N THR A 64 -5.27 9.00 -4.82
CA THR A 64 -6.57 8.72 -4.19
C THR A 64 -7.53 9.91 -4.17
N GLU A 65 -7.24 11.00 -4.89
CA GLU A 65 -8.00 12.26 -4.83
C GLU A 65 -9.49 12.10 -5.18
N TRP A 66 -9.83 11.16 -6.06
CA TRP A 66 -11.20 10.89 -6.52
C TRP A 66 -11.96 9.87 -5.67
N PHE A 67 -11.29 9.26 -4.69
CA PHE A 67 -11.89 8.23 -3.84
C PHE A 67 -12.50 8.81 -2.57
N ASN A 68 -13.54 8.15 -2.07
CA ASN A 68 -14.11 8.44 -0.76
C ASN A 68 -13.17 8.00 0.38
N ASP A 69 -13.45 8.49 1.59
CA ASP A 69 -12.64 8.22 2.77
C ASP A 69 -12.45 6.73 3.07
N ALA A 70 -13.49 5.91 2.92
CA ALA A 70 -13.39 4.48 3.21
C ALA A 70 -12.40 3.78 2.26
N SER A 71 -12.47 4.09 0.97
CA SER A 71 -11.54 3.59 -0.05
C SER A 71 -10.11 4.08 0.23
N ARG A 72 -9.93 5.37 0.55
CA ARG A 72 -8.63 5.95 0.91
C ARG A 72 -8.00 5.24 2.11
N LEU A 73 -8.78 4.99 3.16
CA LEU A 73 -8.31 4.30 4.37
C LEU A 73 -7.91 2.85 4.08
N ARG A 74 -8.66 2.15 3.20
CA ARG A 74 -8.35 0.78 2.80
C ARG A 74 -7.06 0.71 1.99
N ILE A 75 -6.91 1.57 0.98
CA ILE A 75 -5.70 1.69 0.15
C ILE A 75 -4.49 2.06 1.02
N PHE A 76 -4.65 2.99 1.95
CA PHE A 76 -3.59 3.38 2.88
C PHE A 76 -3.07 2.17 3.67
N LYS A 77 -3.97 1.41 4.32
CA LYS A 77 -3.59 0.22 5.10
C LYS A 77 -2.86 -0.82 4.26
N ALA A 78 -3.33 -1.04 3.03
CA ALA A 78 -2.71 -1.97 2.09
C ALA A 78 -1.29 -1.56 1.65
N ARG A 79 -0.94 -0.27 1.76
CA ARG A 79 0.37 0.27 1.36
C ARG A 79 1.30 0.52 2.55
N MET A 80 0.80 0.38 3.76
CA MET A 80 1.62 0.40 4.97
C MET A 80 2.37 -0.93 5.09
N SER A 81 3.69 -0.87 5.20
CA SER A 81 4.54 -2.02 5.48
C SER A 81 5.29 -1.82 6.79
N GLY A 82 5.68 -2.93 7.40
CA GLY A 82 6.43 -2.95 8.65
C GLY A 82 5.53 -2.95 9.88
N SER A 83 6.04 -3.59 10.93
CA SER A 83 5.25 -3.92 12.12
C SER A 83 4.81 -2.68 12.91
N VAL A 84 5.56 -1.58 12.81
CA VAL A 84 5.26 -0.29 13.43
C VAL A 84 4.02 0.34 12.80
N GLY A 85 3.93 0.31 11.47
CA GLY A 85 2.85 0.87 10.67
C GLY A 85 1.56 0.09 10.83
N GLU A 86 1.63 -1.25 10.79
CA GLU A 86 0.48 -2.13 11.00
C GLU A 86 -0.13 -1.93 12.40
N ARG A 87 0.70 -2.00 13.47
CA ARG A 87 0.24 -1.75 14.85
C ARG A 87 -0.31 -0.33 15.03
N TRP A 88 0.30 0.65 14.38
CA TRP A 88 -0.19 2.03 14.42
C TRP A 88 -1.55 2.17 13.73
N CYS A 89 -1.74 1.55 12.57
CA CYS A 89 -3.03 1.53 11.87
C CYS A 89 -4.15 0.91 12.71
N LEU A 90 -3.86 -0.19 13.42
CA LEU A 90 -4.82 -0.87 14.30
C LEU A 90 -5.19 0.00 15.52
N SER A 91 -4.21 0.68 16.12
CA SER A 91 -4.41 1.47 17.35
C SER A 91 -4.94 2.89 17.12
N SER A 92 -4.76 3.46 15.92
CA SER A 92 -5.00 4.90 15.68
C SER A 92 -6.45 5.31 15.46
N ARG A 93 -7.39 4.35 15.38
CA ARG A 93 -8.82 4.61 15.10
C ARG A 93 -9.01 5.58 13.92
N LEU A 94 -8.46 5.22 12.77
CA LEU A 94 -8.55 6.03 11.55
C LEU A 94 -10.00 5.99 11.02
N THR A 95 -10.74 7.08 11.21
CA THR A 95 -12.18 7.17 10.88
C THR A 95 -12.47 7.85 9.55
N ASP A 96 -11.61 8.77 9.14
CA ASP A 96 -11.80 9.66 8.00
C ASP A 96 -10.43 10.12 7.48
N PHE A 97 -10.43 10.68 6.26
CA PHE A 97 -9.19 11.07 5.59
C PHE A 97 -8.45 12.20 6.33
N GLU A 98 -9.18 13.16 6.90
CA GLU A 98 -8.58 14.27 7.64
C GLU A 98 -7.86 13.79 8.90
N THR A 99 -8.50 12.88 9.65
CA THR A 99 -7.92 12.26 10.83
C THR A 99 -6.69 11.44 10.47
N LEU A 100 -6.73 10.68 9.36
CA LEU A 100 -5.57 9.97 8.83
C LEU A 100 -4.42 10.95 8.54
N LYS A 101 -4.67 12.00 7.76
CA LYS A 101 -3.67 13.02 7.41
C LYS A 101 -3.03 13.60 8.66
N ARG A 102 -3.84 14.10 9.59
CA ARG A 102 -3.34 14.68 10.84
C ARG A 102 -2.49 13.71 11.65
N ARG A 103 -2.90 12.44 11.76
CA ARG A 103 -2.18 11.42 12.55
C ARG A 103 -0.87 11.02 11.85
N PHE A 104 -0.91 10.80 10.54
CA PHE A 104 0.27 10.48 9.73
C PHE A 104 1.32 11.58 9.84
N TYR A 105 0.91 12.84 9.64
CA TYR A 105 1.82 13.97 9.75
C TYR A 105 2.44 14.10 11.14
N ASN A 106 1.66 13.92 12.20
CA ASN A 106 2.21 13.99 13.56
C ASN A 106 3.18 12.84 13.88
N ARG A 107 2.99 11.66 13.28
CA ARG A 107 3.79 10.47 13.56
C ARG A 107 5.07 10.41 12.73
N PHE A 108 4.99 10.67 11.43
CA PHE A 108 6.05 10.37 10.47
C PHE A 108 6.68 11.63 9.86
N ILE A 109 5.96 12.76 9.79
CA ILE A 109 6.47 13.99 9.14
C ILE A 109 6.95 15.02 10.16
N ARG A 110 6.21 15.21 11.26
CA ARG A 110 6.58 16.11 12.34
C ARG A 110 7.67 15.45 13.18
N LEU A 111 8.91 15.84 12.91
CA LEU A 111 9.91 15.96 13.96
C LEU A 111 9.49 17.14 14.86
N THR A 112 8.54 16.92 15.77
CA THR A 112 8.43 17.83 16.90
C THR A 112 9.75 17.79 17.66
N VAL A 113 10.21 18.98 18.05
CA VAL A 113 11.38 19.36 18.84
C VAL A 113 11.70 18.45 20.06
N ALA A 114 10.91 17.42 20.36
CA ALA A 114 11.23 16.33 21.27
C ALA A 114 12.50 15.54 20.89
N GLY A 115 12.96 15.59 19.63
CA GLY A 115 14.29 15.10 19.23
C GLY A 115 15.45 16.03 19.63
N LEU A 116 15.17 17.30 19.99
CA LEU A 116 16.17 18.29 20.39
C LEU A 116 16.35 18.39 21.92
N HIS A 117 15.43 17.88 22.72
CA HIS A 117 15.56 17.95 24.18
C HIS A 117 16.54 16.92 24.76
N ILE A 118 16.81 15.81 24.07
CA ILE A 118 17.72 14.75 24.58
C ILE A 118 19.22 15.11 24.37
N ARG A 119 19.54 16.24 23.72
CA ARG A 119 20.92 16.73 23.61
C ARG A 119 21.21 18.08 24.27
N LEU A 120 20.20 18.76 24.84
CA LEU A 120 20.37 20.10 25.44
C LEU A 120 19.95 20.19 26.92
N THR A 121 19.46 19.11 27.53
CA THR A 121 19.31 18.97 28.99
C THR A 121 19.88 17.60 29.38
N SER A 122 21.21 17.44 29.46
CA SER A 122 22.05 17.67 30.65
C SER A 122 21.89 16.54 31.70
N PRO A 123 22.94 16.08 32.41
CA PRO A 123 24.28 16.65 32.62
C PRO A 123 25.45 15.92 31.93
#